data_AF-A0A2J8QYY0-F1
#
_entry.id   AF-A0A2J8QYY0-F1
#
_cell.length_a   1.000
_cell.length_b   1.000
_cell.length_c   1.000
_cell.angle_alpha   90.00
_cell.angle_beta   90.00
_cell.angle_gamma   90.00
#
_symmetry.space_group_name_H-M   'P 1'
#
loop_
_entity.id
_entity.type
_entity.pdbx_description
1 polymer ?
#
loop_
_entity_poly.entity_id
_entity_poly.type
_entity_poly.pdbx_seq_one_letter_code
_entity_poly.pdbx_strand_id
1 'polypeptide(L)'
;RYRVFALDQKMRPSTDTITVTVENSHGLRVRKKEVYIPSSIFQDDFVIPDISEPGTWKISARFSDGLESNSSTQFEVKKYVLPNFEVKITPGKPYILTVPGHLDEMQLDIQARYIYGKPVQGVAYVRFGLLDEDGKKTFFRGLESQTKLVNGQSHIVLSKAEFQDALEKLNMSITDLQGLRLYVAAAIIESPGGEMEEAELTSWYFVSSPFSLDLSKTKRHLVPGAPFLLQILSRGQIVFMNREPKRTLTSVSVFVDHHLAPAFYFVAFYYHGDHPVANSLRVDVQAGACEGK
;
A
#
# COMPACT_ATOMS: atom_id res chain seq x y z
N ARG A 1 -23.14 16.51 3.14
CA ARG A 1 -24.34 15.66 2.91
C ARG A 1 -23.91 14.20 3.00
N TYR A 2 -24.75 13.32 3.52
CA TYR A 2 -24.46 11.88 3.62
C TYR A 2 -25.74 11.05 3.48
N ARG A 3 -25.58 9.74 3.26
CA ARG A 3 -26.68 8.78 3.22
C ARG A 3 -26.30 7.46 3.87
N VAL A 4 -27.27 6.79 4.48
CA VAL A 4 -27.12 5.49 5.15
C VAL A 4 -28.08 4.49 4.52
N PHE A 5 -27.63 3.26 4.30
CA PHE A 5 -28.40 2.15 3.76
C PHE A 5 -28.54 1.07 4.83
N ALA A 6 -29.77 0.60 5.07
CA ALA A 6 -30.02 -0.51 5.99
C ALA A 6 -30.36 -1.78 5.22
N LEU A 7 -29.64 -2.86 5.54
CA LEU A 7 -29.87 -4.17 4.96
C LEU A 7 -29.97 -5.22 6.07
N ASP A 8 -30.73 -6.28 5.80
CA ASP A 8 -30.78 -7.49 6.62
C ASP A 8 -29.62 -8.45 6.29
N GLN A 9 -29.53 -9.56 7.03
CA GLN A 9 -28.52 -10.62 6.81
C GLN A 9 -28.66 -11.34 5.47
N LYS A 10 -29.80 -11.17 4.77
CA LYS A 10 -30.04 -11.70 3.42
C LYS A 10 -29.71 -10.69 2.33
N MET A 11 -29.04 -9.58 2.69
CA MET A 11 -28.70 -8.47 1.80
C MET A 11 -29.93 -7.83 1.14
N ARG A 12 -31.06 -7.79 1.86
CA ARG A 12 -32.29 -7.15 1.42
C ARG A 12 -32.52 -5.84 2.19
N PRO A 13 -33.22 -4.86 1.59
CA PRO A 13 -33.51 -3.59 2.27
C PRO A 13 -34.29 -3.82 3.57
N SER A 14 -33.77 -3.30 4.69
CA SER A 14 -34.44 -3.33 6.00
C SER A 14 -35.14 -1.99 6.27
N THR A 15 -36.29 -2.04 6.95
CA THR A 15 -37.05 -0.86 7.37
C THR A 15 -36.90 -0.56 8.86
N ASP A 16 -36.01 -1.27 9.55
CA ASP A 16 -35.82 -1.14 10.99
C ASP A 16 -35.27 0.24 11.36
N THR A 17 -35.57 0.69 12.57
CA THR A 17 -35.10 1.98 13.07
C THR A 17 -33.57 1.96 13.26
N ILE A 18 -32.90 2.99 12.76
CA ILE A 18 -31.46 3.16 12.91
C ILE A 18 -31.13 4.37 13.78
N THR A 19 -30.05 4.27 14.54
CA THR A 19 -29.38 5.38 15.20
C THR A 19 -28.11 5.74 14.43
N VAL A 20 -27.99 7.00 14.00
CA VAL A 20 -26.81 7.55 13.34
C VAL A 20 -26.15 8.59 14.25
N THR A 21 -24.84 8.49 14.41
CA THR A 21 -24.01 9.42 15.18
C THR A 21 -22.88 9.99 14.34
N VAL A 22 -22.56 11.25 14.57
CA VAL A 22 -21.40 11.92 13.96
C VAL A 22 -20.43 12.29 15.08
N GLU A 23 -19.19 11.87 14.94
CA GLU A 23 -18.06 12.13 15.83
C GLU A 23 -17.05 13.04 15.11
N ASN A 24 -16.55 14.05 15.82
CA ASN A 24 -15.54 14.96 15.29
C ASN A 24 -14.12 14.36 15.35
N SER A 25 -13.11 15.14 14.92
CA SER A 25 -11.69 14.76 14.96
C SER A 25 -11.16 14.39 16.34
N HIS A 26 -11.81 14.84 17.41
CA HIS A 26 -11.46 14.55 18.79
C HIS A 26 -12.19 13.31 19.35
N GLY A 27 -12.98 12.62 18.52
CA GLY A 27 -13.82 11.49 18.95
C GLY A 27 -15.05 11.89 19.76
N LEU A 28 -15.42 13.18 19.77
CA LEU A 28 -16.59 13.67 20.48
C LEU A 28 -17.83 13.63 19.58
N ARG A 29 -18.93 13.09 20.10
CA ARG A 29 -20.21 13.03 19.38
C ARG A 29 -20.83 14.41 19.28
N VAL A 30 -20.91 14.93 18.06
CA VAL A 30 -21.50 16.25 17.75
C VAL A 30 -22.95 16.16 17.24
N ARG A 31 -23.37 14.97 16.77
CA ARG A 31 -24.75 14.74 16.33
C ARG A 31 -25.20 13.32 16.65
N LYS A 32 -26.47 13.17 17.00
CA LYS A 32 -27.18 11.89 17.11
C LYS A 32 -28.57 12.04 16.52
N LYS A 33 -28.98 11.11 15.67
CA LYS A 33 -30.35 10.98 15.16
C LYS A 33 -30.80 9.53 15.25
N GLU A 34 -32.06 9.34 15.59
CA GLU A 34 -32.71 8.03 15.58
C GLU A 34 -33.92 8.13 14.66
N VAL A 35 -33.96 7.28 13.63
CA VAL A 35 -34.84 7.47 12.47
C VAL A 35 -35.38 6.14 11.99
N TYR A 36 -36.70 6.10 11.79
CA TYR A 36 -37.39 5.03 11.07
C TYR A 36 -37.28 5.25 9.56
N ILE A 37 -36.90 4.22 8.80
CA ILE A 37 -36.47 4.32 7.40
C ILE A 37 -37.31 3.43 6.46
N PRO A 38 -38.52 3.88 6.06
CA PRO A 38 -39.41 3.05 5.24
C PRO A 38 -38.86 2.75 3.84
N SER A 39 -37.98 3.60 3.32
CA SER A 39 -37.28 3.42 2.04
C SER A 39 -35.96 2.66 2.17
N SER A 40 -35.60 2.20 3.37
CA SER A 40 -34.29 1.61 3.71
C SER A 40 -33.08 2.52 3.48
N ILE A 41 -33.33 3.79 3.15
CA ILE A 41 -32.31 4.81 2.89
C ILE A 41 -32.63 6.04 3.73
N PHE A 42 -31.66 6.45 4.54
CA PHE A 42 -31.70 7.71 5.27
C PHE A 42 -30.75 8.72 4.61
N GLN A 43 -31.23 9.93 4.34
CA GLN A 43 -30.43 11.03 3.81
C GLN A 43 -30.45 12.20 4.78
N ASP A 44 -29.30 12.82 4.98
CA ASP A 44 -29.16 13.95 5.90
C ASP A 44 -27.93 14.80 5.55
N ASP A 45 -27.91 16.00 6.11
CA ASP A 45 -26.84 16.95 5.93
C ASP A 45 -26.56 17.71 7.23
N PHE A 46 -25.30 18.08 7.39
CA PHE A 46 -24.82 18.94 8.47
C PHE A 46 -23.69 19.80 7.93
N VAL A 47 -23.45 20.91 8.61
CA VAL A 47 -22.36 21.83 8.34
C VAL A 47 -21.28 21.60 9.39
N ILE A 48 -20.02 21.61 8.95
CA ILE A 48 -18.86 21.54 9.85
C ILE A 48 -18.63 22.95 10.41
N PRO A 49 -18.50 23.14 11.74
CA PRO A 49 -18.23 24.45 12.32
C PRO A 49 -16.93 25.07 11.79
N ASP A 50 -16.91 26.37 11.49
CA ASP A 50 -15.75 27.08 10.91
C ASP A 50 -14.50 27.04 11.80
N ILE A 51 -14.70 26.89 13.12
CA ILE A 51 -13.64 26.78 14.12
C ILE A 51 -13.11 25.34 14.29
N SER A 52 -13.59 24.38 13.50
CA SER A 52 -13.19 22.97 13.62
C SER A 52 -11.74 22.78 13.21
N GLU A 53 -10.99 22.05 14.01
CA GLU A 53 -9.63 21.67 13.66
C GLU A 53 -9.60 20.61 12.54
N PRO A 54 -8.55 20.63 11.70
CA PRO A 54 -8.33 19.57 10.72
C PRO A 54 -8.23 18.19 11.38
N GLY A 55 -8.74 17.17 10.70
CA GLY A 55 -8.64 15.78 11.15
C GLY A 55 -9.74 14.89 10.59
N THR A 56 -9.72 13.63 11.00
CA THR A 56 -10.64 12.60 10.51
C THR A 56 -11.90 12.55 11.37
N TRP A 57 -13.05 12.77 10.74
CA TRP A 57 -14.37 12.66 11.34
C TRP A 57 -14.97 11.29 11.05
N LYS A 58 -15.88 10.84 11.90
CA LYS A 58 -16.49 9.51 11.78
C LYS A 58 -18.02 9.61 11.84
N ILE A 59 -18.69 8.97 10.88
CA ILE A 59 -20.14 8.77 10.89
C ILE A 59 -20.38 7.29 11.20
N SER A 60 -21.06 7.02 12.29
CA SER A 60 -21.42 5.66 12.71
C SER A 60 -22.94 5.48 12.62
N ALA A 61 -23.36 4.33 12.14
CA ALA A 61 -24.76 3.92 12.08
C ALA A 61 -24.91 2.55 12.72
N ARG A 62 -26.02 2.36 13.43
CA ARG A 62 -26.41 1.08 14.04
C ARG A 62 -27.92 0.96 14.05
N PHE A 63 -28.44 -0.25 14.05
CA PHE A 63 -29.85 -0.50 14.38
C PHE A 63 -30.11 -0.16 15.85
N SER A 64 -31.30 0.37 16.14
CA SER A 64 -31.66 0.79 17.49
C SER A 64 -31.81 -0.37 18.47
N ASP A 65 -32.23 -1.55 17.98
CA ASP A 65 -32.35 -2.80 18.73
C ASP A 65 -31.04 -3.60 18.77
N GLY A 66 -30.16 -3.43 17.78
CA GLY A 66 -28.86 -4.10 17.67
C GLY A 66 -27.70 -3.24 18.16
N LEU A 67 -27.39 -3.27 19.46
CA LEU A 67 -26.29 -2.48 20.04
C LEU A 67 -24.90 -2.75 19.42
N GLU A 68 -24.70 -3.96 18.88
CA GLU A 68 -23.46 -4.41 18.22
C GLU A 68 -23.45 -4.21 16.70
N SER A 69 -24.52 -3.67 16.12
CA SER A 69 -24.64 -3.48 14.66
C SER A 69 -23.89 -2.24 14.14
N ASN A 70 -22.70 -1.99 14.67
CA ASN A 70 -21.92 -0.81 14.33
C ASN A 70 -21.31 -0.93 12.93
N SER A 71 -21.73 -0.03 12.05
CA SER A 71 -21.07 0.24 10.78
C SER A 71 -20.67 1.71 10.73
N SER A 72 -19.53 2.02 10.12
CA SER A 72 -19.06 3.41 10.10
C SER A 72 -18.28 3.74 8.85
N THR A 73 -18.23 5.04 8.54
CA THR A 73 -17.40 5.62 7.49
C THR A 73 -16.68 6.85 8.06
N GLN A 74 -15.56 7.19 7.45
CA GLN A 74 -14.72 8.30 7.87
C GLN A 74 -14.53 9.29 6.73
N PHE A 75 -14.36 10.57 7.06
CA PHE A 75 -14.03 11.60 6.10
C PHE A 75 -13.05 12.61 6.71
N GLU A 76 -12.15 13.14 5.89
CA GLU A 76 -11.16 14.12 6.33
C GLU A 76 -11.72 15.54 6.22
N VAL A 77 -11.54 16.32 7.28
CA VAL A 77 -11.76 17.77 7.28
C VAL A 77 -10.39 18.43 7.29
N LYS A 78 -10.10 19.26 6.30
CA LYS A 78 -8.89 20.07 6.25
C LYS A 78 -9.17 21.38 5.53
N LYS A 79 -8.34 22.39 5.80
CA LYS A 79 -8.33 23.60 4.98
C LYS A 79 -7.89 23.20 3.58
N TYR A 80 -8.75 23.43 2.60
CA TYR A 80 -8.50 23.05 1.21
C TYR A 80 -8.80 24.23 0.30
N VAL A 81 -7.86 24.53 -0.57
CA VAL A 81 -8.06 25.38 -1.74
C VAL A 81 -8.14 24.43 -2.92
N LEU A 82 -9.16 24.57 -3.76
CA LEU A 82 -9.29 23.73 -4.96
C LEU A 82 -8.10 24.04 -5.88
N PRO A 83 -7.19 23.09 -6.13
CA PRO A 83 -6.03 23.29 -6.97
C PRO A 83 -6.50 23.43 -8.41
N ASN A 84 -5.87 24.25 -9.25
CA ASN A 84 -6.26 24.32 -10.65
C ASN A 84 -5.70 23.14 -11.47
N PHE A 85 -4.68 22.45 -10.96
CA PHE A 85 -4.07 21.28 -11.59
C PHE A 85 -3.66 20.19 -10.59
N GLU A 86 -3.60 18.96 -11.06
CA GLU A 86 -3.17 17.79 -10.30
C GLU A 86 -1.75 17.39 -10.73
N VAL A 87 -0.93 17.03 -9.75
CA VAL A 87 0.42 16.50 -9.95
C VAL A 87 0.46 15.02 -9.57
N LYS A 88 1.02 14.18 -10.43
CA LYS A 88 1.20 12.75 -10.21
C LYS A 88 2.67 12.39 -10.37
N ILE A 89 3.18 11.61 -9.42
CA ILE A 89 4.52 11.01 -9.46
C ILE A 89 4.32 9.52 -9.67
N THR A 90 4.82 8.97 -10.77
CA THR A 90 4.68 7.56 -11.12
C THR A 90 6.05 6.94 -11.32
N PRO A 91 6.50 6.05 -10.42
CA PRO A 91 7.77 5.37 -10.62
C PRO A 91 7.65 4.35 -11.76
N GLY A 92 8.73 4.11 -12.50
CA GLY A 92 8.74 3.13 -13.59
C GLY A 92 8.48 1.69 -13.11
N LYS A 93 8.94 1.36 -11.90
CA LYS A 93 8.59 0.14 -11.16
C LYS A 93 8.06 0.53 -9.79
N PRO A 94 7.04 -0.14 -9.23
CA PRO A 94 6.49 0.19 -7.91
C PRO A 94 7.40 -0.23 -6.74
N TYR A 95 8.58 -0.77 -7.02
CA TYR A 95 9.58 -1.22 -6.05
C TYR A 95 11.00 -0.91 -6.57
N ILE A 96 11.98 -0.98 -5.67
CA ILE A 96 13.40 -0.86 -5.98
C ILE A 96 14.11 -2.10 -5.47
N LEU A 97 14.69 -2.91 -6.37
CA LEU A 97 15.49 -4.07 -5.96
C LEU A 97 16.83 -3.66 -5.36
N THR A 98 17.10 -4.12 -4.15
CA THR A 98 18.35 -3.94 -3.41
C THR A 98 18.97 -5.30 -3.10
N VAL A 99 19.42 -5.99 -4.14
CA VAL A 99 20.14 -7.27 -4.00
C VAL A 99 21.64 -6.98 -3.94
N PRO A 100 22.44 -7.71 -3.14
CA PRO A 100 23.88 -7.57 -3.16
C PRO A 100 24.44 -7.68 -4.59
N GLY A 101 25.16 -6.64 -5.06
CA GLY A 101 25.71 -6.58 -6.41
C GLY A 101 24.73 -6.12 -7.50
N HIS A 102 23.46 -5.90 -7.19
CA HIS A 102 22.48 -5.37 -8.14
C HIS A 102 21.52 -4.38 -7.47
N LEU A 103 21.70 -3.10 -7.80
CA LEU A 103 20.75 -2.03 -7.50
C LEU A 103 19.94 -1.72 -8.76
N ASP A 104 18.62 -1.71 -8.64
CA ASP A 104 17.70 -1.33 -9.72
C ASP A 104 17.89 0.14 -10.14
N GLU A 105 17.46 0.47 -11.36
CA GLU A 105 17.39 1.87 -11.79
C GLU A 105 16.18 2.58 -11.18
N MET A 106 16.41 3.79 -10.67
CA MET A 106 15.38 4.61 -10.04
C MET A 106 14.90 5.67 -11.03
N GLN A 107 13.86 5.32 -11.79
CA GLN A 107 13.25 6.18 -12.80
C GLN A 107 11.81 6.49 -12.42
N LEU A 108 11.36 7.72 -12.66
CA LEU A 108 10.00 8.16 -12.41
C LEU A 108 9.53 9.19 -13.43
N ASP A 109 8.24 9.19 -13.68
CA ASP A 109 7.55 10.17 -14.50
C ASP A 109 6.72 11.08 -13.60
N ILE A 110 6.90 12.39 -13.79
CA ILE A 110 6.09 13.42 -13.17
C ILE A 110 5.12 13.95 -14.21
N GLN A 111 3.84 13.92 -13.89
CA GLN A 111 2.78 14.43 -14.75
C GLN A 111 2.01 15.53 -14.03
N ALA A 112 1.78 16.64 -14.72
CA ALA A 112 0.96 17.75 -14.27
C ALA A 112 -0.12 18.08 -15.29
N ARG A 113 -1.37 18.05 -14.86
CA ARG A 113 -2.53 18.31 -15.72
C ARG A 113 -3.55 19.16 -14.99
N TYR A 114 -4.08 20.16 -15.68
CA TYR A 114 -5.23 20.88 -15.16
C TYR A 114 -6.40 19.94 -14.93
N ILE A 115 -7.30 20.31 -14.01
CA ILE A 115 -8.51 19.51 -13.73
C ILE A 115 -9.35 19.30 -14.99
N TYR A 116 -9.32 20.25 -15.94
CA TYR A 116 -10.00 20.14 -17.24
C TYR A 116 -9.21 19.34 -18.31
N GLY A 117 -8.10 18.69 -17.93
CA GLY A 117 -7.39 17.67 -18.71
C GLY A 117 -6.20 18.15 -19.56
N LYS A 118 -5.99 19.46 -19.71
CA LYS A 118 -4.86 20.00 -20.50
C LYS A 118 -3.53 19.86 -19.73
N PRO A 119 -2.41 19.68 -20.45
CA PRO A 119 -1.09 19.62 -19.82
C PRO A 119 -0.69 20.98 -19.23
N VAL A 120 -0.04 20.96 -18.08
CA VAL A 120 0.53 22.15 -17.44
C VAL A 120 1.88 22.48 -18.07
N GLN A 121 2.15 23.76 -18.32
CA GLN A 121 3.47 24.26 -18.67
C GLN A 121 4.09 24.88 -17.42
N GLY A 122 5.32 24.50 -17.10
CA GLY A 122 5.93 24.90 -15.84
C GLY A 122 7.25 24.23 -15.58
N VAL A 123 7.70 24.35 -14.34
CA VAL A 123 8.94 23.75 -13.85
C VAL A 123 8.62 22.84 -12.67
N ALA A 124 9.11 21.62 -12.72
CA ALA A 124 9.05 20.66 -11.61
C ALA A 124 10.35 20.72 -10.81
N TYR A 125 10.21 20.97 -9.51
CA TYR A 125 11.26 20.92 -8.50
C TYR A 125 11.09 19.65 -7.70
N VAL A 126 12.04 18.73 -7.81
CA VAL A 126 11.98 17.39 -7.24
C VAL A 126 13.04 17.26 -6.16
N ARG A 127 12.65 16.70 -5.02
CA ARG A 127 13.56 16.35 -3.93
C ARG A 127 13.38 14.89 -3.54
N PHE A 128 14.48 14.27 -3.15
CA PHE A 128 14.55 12.86 -2.78
C PHE A 128 14.93 12.71 -1.30
N GLY A 129 14.54 11.59 -0.71
CA GLY A 129 14.95 11.22 0.64
C GLY A 129 14.57 9.79 0.99
N LEU A 130 14.91 9.38 2.20
CA LEU A 130 14.48 8.12 2.79
C LEU A 130 13.28 8.37 3.72
N LEU A 131 12.32 7.46 3.68
CA LEU A 131 11.19 7.41 4.60
C LEU A 131 11.25 6.09 5.36
N ASP A 132 11.27 6.17 6.68
CA ASP A 132 11.25 5.00 7.57
C ASP A 132 9.81 4.53 7.86
N GLU A 133 9.71 3.46 8.65
CA GLU A 133 8.42 2.87 9.04
C GLU A 133 7.60 3.77 9.96
N ASP A 134 8.28 4.62 10.76
CA ASP A 134 7.66 5.57 11.71
C ASP A 134 7.19 6.86 11.01
N GLY A 135 7.51 7.06 9.74
CA GLY A 135 7.11 8.21 8.94
C GLY A 135 8.10 9.39 8.96
N LYS A 136 9.29 9.22 9.53
CA LYS A 136 10.35 10.24 9.53
C LYS A 136 11.01 10.30 8.16
N LYS A 137 11.06 11.52 7.60
CA LYS A 137 11.67 11.84 6.31
C LYS A 137 13.11 12.32 6.50
N THR A 138 14.07 11.66 5.85
CA THR A 138 15.49 12.05 5.83
C THR A 138 15.89 12.42 4.39
N PHE A 139 16.04 13.72 4.13
CA PHE A 139 16.29 14.23 2.77
C PHE A 139 17.74 14.05 2.32
N PHE A 140 17.93 13.70 1.05
CA PHE A 140 19.24 13.74 0.40
C PHE A 140 19.58 15.18 0.01
N ARG A 141 20.70 15.69 0.51
CA ARG A 141 21.16 17.05 0.19
C ARG A 141 21.97 17.06 -1.10
N GLY A 142 21.62 17.95 -2.03
CA GLY A 142 22.31 18.12 -3.31
C GLY A 142 21.82 17.19 -4.43
N LEU A 143 20.74 16.43 -4.21
CA LEU A 143 20.09 15.56 -5.20
C LEU A 143 18.79 16.21 -5.73
N GLU A 144 18.58 17.49 -5.46
CA GLU A 144 17.43 18.23 -5.98
C GLU A 144 17.49 18.33 -7.51
N SER A 145 16.38 18.04 -8.19
CA SER A 145 16.28 18.11 -9.64
C SER A 145 15.30 19.20 -10.06
N GLN A 146 15.67 19.99 -11.06
CA GLN A 146 14.82 21.01 -11.65
C GLN A 146 14.65 20.73 -13.14
N THR A 147 13.42 20.45 -13.58
CA THR A 147 13.14 20.13 -14.98
C THR A 147 11.93 20.89 -15.50
N LYS A 148 11.96 21.28 -16.77
CA LYS A 148 10.81 21.89 -17.44
C LYS A 148 9.83 20.81 -17.85
N LEU A 149 8.54 21.04 -17.65
CA LEU A 149 7.49 20.15 -18.13
C LEU A 149 7.35 20.29 -19.65
N VAL A 150 7.48 19.17 -20.36
CA VAL A 150 7.21 19.07 -21.79
C VAL A 150 5.89 18.33 -21.95
N ASN A 151 4.88 18.99 -22.52
CA ASN A 151 3.52 18.43 -22.63
C ASN A 151 2.96 17.94 -21.28
N GLY A 152 3.22 18.70 -20.21
CA GLY A 152 2.75 18.39 -18.85
C GLY A 152 3.44 17.17 -18.23
N GLN A 153 4.58 16.73 -18.76
CA GLN A 153 5.32 15.58 -18.26
C GLN A 153 6.81 15.91 -18.14
N SER A 154 7.48 15.24 -17.20
CA SER A 154 8.94 15.23 -17.06
C SER A 154 9.40 13.86 -16.59
N HIS A 155 10.42 13.32 -17.25
CA HIS A 155 11.05 12.07 -16.87
C HIS A 155 12.30 12.36 -16.02
N ILE A 156 12.38 11.75 -14.84
CA ILE A 156 13.47 11.94 -13.89
C ILE A 156 14.14 10.60 -13.65
N VAL A 157 15.47 10.60 -13.71
CA VAL A 157 16.31 9.44 -13.40
C VAL A 157 17.25 9.82 -12.26
N LEU A 158 17.22 9.04 -11.19
CA LEU A 158 18.22 9.11 -10.12
C LEU A 158 19.30 8.07 -10.40
N SER A 159 20.53 8.52 -10.68
CA SER A 159 21.60 7.60 -11.03
C SER A 159 22.06 6.78 -9.81
N LYS A 160 22.60 5.59 -10.07
CA LYS A 160 23.12 4.71 -9.01
C LYS A 160 24.28 5.36 -8.26
N ALA A 161 25.14 6.11 -8.95
CA ALA A 161 26.27 6.81 -8.37
C ALA A 161 25.81 7.93 -7.42
N GLU A 162 24.90 8.81 -7.88
CA GLU A 162 24.35 9.88 -7.03
C GLU A 162 23.64 9.32 -5.79
N PHE A 163 22.91 8.22 -5.94
CA PHE A 163 22.24 7.58 -4.82
C PHE A 163 23.24 6.97 -3.83
N GLN A 164 24.28 6.28 -4.31
CA GLN A 164 25.34 5.74 -3.45
C GLN A 164 26.07 6.87 -2.69
N ASP A 165 26.47 7.93 -3.39
CA ASP A 165 27.10 9.11 -2.78
C ASP A 165 26.19 9.76 -1.72
N ALA A 166 24.88 9.77 -1.97
CA ALA A 166 23.90 10.31 -1.01
C ALA A 166 23.76 9.44 0.24
N LEU A 167 23.84 8.10 0.11
CA LEU A 167 23.85 7.18 1.24
C LEU A 167 25.13 7.30 2.06
N GLU A 168 26.28 7.42 1.41
CA GLU A 168 27.57 7.62 2.09
C GLU A 168 27.57 8.89 2.94
N LYS A 169 27.01 9.99 2.43
CA LYS A 169 26.84 11.25 3.19
C LYS A 169 25.95 11.10 4.43
N LEU A 170 25.07 10.10 4.45
CA LEU A 170 24.23 9.77 5.61
C LEU A 170 24.84 8.68 6.50
N ASN A 171 26.07 8.22 6.20
CA ASN A 171 26.70 7.05 6.83
C ASN A 171 25.84 5.78 6.74
N MET A 172 25.16 5.58 5.62
CA MET A 172 24.30 4.42 5.34
C MET A 172 24.85 3.59 4.19
N SER A 173 24.54 2.30 4.21
CA SER A 173 24.87 1.36 3.15
C SER A 173 23.61 0.77 2.50
N ILE A 174 23.78 0.11 1.35
CA ILE A 174 22.65 -0.54 0.63
C ILE A 174 21.98 -1.61 1.51
N THR A 175 22.72 -2.26 2.41
CA THR A 175 22.16 -3.28 3.33
C THR A 175 21.23 -2.69 4.39
N ASP A 176 21.37 -1.39 4.69
CA ASP A 176 20.54 -0.70 5.69
C ASP A 176 19.20 -0.20 5.09
N LEU A 177 18.99 -0.37 3.78
CA LEU A 177 17.79 0.09 3.08
C LEU A 177 16.58 -0.83 3.29
N GLN A 178 16.79 -2.03 3.82
CA GLN A 178 15.71 -2.99 4.01
C GLN A 178 14.64 -2.43 4.95
N GLY A 179 13.38 -2.38 4.49
CA GLY A 179 12.25 -1.81 5.24
C GLY A 179 12.03 -0.31 5.01
N LEU A 180 13.02 0.40 4.46
CA LEU A 180 12.89 1.81 4.11
C LEU A 180 12.21 2.00 2.75
N ARG A 181 11.82 3.24 2.48
CA ARG A 181 11.18 3.67 1.24
C ARG A 181 11.94 4.85 0.64
N LEU A 182 12.05 4.88 -0.67
CA LEU A 182 12.52 6.07 -1.38
C LEU A 182 11.36 7.08 -1.43
N TYR A 183 11.50 8.17 -0.70
CA TYR A 183 10.55 9.26 -0.69
C TYR A 183 10.89 10.26 -1.78
N VAL A 184 9.88 10.62 -2.55
CA VAL A 184 9.98 11.65 -3.61
C VAL A 184 8.92 12.70 -3.35
N ALA A 185 9.31 13.96 -3.40
CA ALA A 185 8.35 15.06 -3.40
C ALA A 185 8.64 15.97 -4.59
N ALA A 186 7.60 16.37 -5.30
CA ALA A 186 7.68 17.26 -6.44
C ALA A 186 6.78 18.47 -6.21
N ALA A 187 7.34 19.68 -6.31
CA ALA A 187 6.62 20.94 -6.34
C ALA A 187 6.66 21.48 -7.76
N ILE A 188 5.50 21.72 -8.36
CA ILE A 188 5.38 22.21 -9.73
C ILE A 188 4.89 23.63 -9.71
N ILE A 189 5.64 24.53 -10.35
CA ILE A 189 5.26 25.93 -10.53
C ILE A 189 4.83 26.13 -11.98
N GLU A 190 3.57 26.52 -12.17
CA GLU A 190 3.02 26.88 -13.47
C GLU A 190 3.72 28.13 -14.04
N SER A 191 4.01 28.11 -15.34
CA SER A 191 4.50 29.26 -16.08
C SER A 191 3.54 29.59 -17.22
N PRO A 192 3.03 30.83 -17.34
CA PRO A 192 3.36 32.01 -16.55
C PRO A 192 2.50 32.23 -15.29
N GLY A 193 1.51 31.37 -15.00
CA GLY A 193 0.49 31.60 -13.96
C GLY A 193 1.02 31.73 -12.53
N GLY A 194 2.19 31.14 -12.23
CA GLY A 194 2.84 31.23 -10.92
C GLY A 194 2.19 30.41 -9.82
N GLU A 195 1.12 29.67 -10.13
CA GLU A 195 0.49 28.72 -9.21
C GLU A 195 1.40 27.53 -8.93
N MET A 196 1.38 27.05 -7.69
CA MET A 196 2.24 25.96 -7.22
C MET A 196 1.39 24.85 -6.62
N GLU A 197 1.66 23.62 -7.04
CA GLU A 197 1.07 22.41 -6.45
C GLU A 197 2.14 21.37 -6.14
N GLU A 198 1.92 20.62 -5.06
CA GLU A 198 2.86 19.61 -4.56
C GLU A 198 2.26 18.20 -4.63
N ALA A 199 3.12 17.21 -4.89
CA ALA A 199 2.81 15.80 -4.77
C ALA A 199 3.93 15.05 -4.05
N GLU A 200 3.56 13.97 -3.37
CA GLU A 200 4.48 13.10 -2.66
C GLU A 200 4.29 11.64 -3.09
N LEU A 201 5.39 10.90 -3.20
CA LEU A 201 5.42 9.45 -3.36
C LEU A 201 6.03 8.83 -2.09
N THR A 202 5.21 8.10 -1.34
CA THR A 202 5.56 7.48 -0.04
C THR A 202 5.52 5.94 -0.07
N SER A 203 5.17 5.36 -1.21
CA SER A 203 4.91 3.92 -1.40
C SER A 203 5.97 3.21 -2.26
N TRP A 204 7.16 3.79 -2.41
CA TRP A 204 8.24 3.22 -3.22
C TRP A 204 9.27 2.48 -2.36
N TYR A 205 9.08 1.18 -2.18
CA TYR A 205 9.82 0.37 -1.21
C TYR A 205 11.14 -0.17 -1.77
N PHE A 206 12.17 -0.24 -0.92
CA PHE A 206 13.34 -1.07 -1.17
C PHE A 206 13.04 -2.52 -0.81
N VAL A 207 13.22 -3.43 -1.76
CA VAL A 207 12.86 -4.84 -1.61
C VAL A 207 14.00 -5.76 -2.05
N SER A 208 14.12 -6.91 -1.38
CA SER A 208 15.10 -7.94 -1.76
C SER A 208 14.58 -8.88 -2.85
N SER A 209 13.26 -8.88 -3.11
CA SER A 209 12.60 -9.68 -4.14
C SER A 209 11.43 -8.90 -4.75
N PRO A 210 11.18 -9.03 -6.07
CA PRO A 210 10.04 -8.37 -6.71
C PRO A 210 8.70 -9.05 -6.39
N PHE A 211 8.72 -10.19 -5.70
CA PHE A 211 7.54 -10.99 -5.38
C PHE A 211 7.32 -11.08 -3.87
N SER A 212 6.06 -11.12 -3.45
CA SER A 212 5.65 -11.43 -2.08
C SER A 212 4.96 -12.79 -2.01
N LEU A 213 5.19 -13.51 -0.91
CA LEU A 213 4.53 -14.78 -0.62
C LEU A 213 3.38 -14.56 0.35
N ASP A 214 2.17 -14.93 -0.06
CA ASP A 214 1.02 -14.93 0.83
C ASP A 214 0.75 -16.37 1.32
N LEU A 215 1.01 -16.57 2.61
CA LEU A 215 0.76 -17.84 3.31
C LEU A 215 -0.51 -17.80 4.16
N SER A 216 -1.36 -16.77 4.08
CA SER A 216 -2.56 -16.61 4.90
C SER A 216 -3.54 -17.78 4.78
N LYS A 217 -3.63 -18.40 3.59
CA LYS A 217 -4.50 -19.55 3.31
C LYS A 217 -3.89 -20.90 3.71
N THR A 218 -2.67 -20.90 4.23
CA THR A 218 -1.94 -22.08 4.68
C THR A 218 -2.54 -22.65 5.96
N LYS A 219 -2.88 -23.94 5.96
CA LYS A 219 -3.21 -24.64 7.21
C LYS A 219 -1.97 -24.73 8.10
N ARG A 220 -2.09 -24.27 9.35
CA ARG A 220 -0.96 -24.21 10.33
C ARG A 220 -0.65 -25.55 11.00
N HIS A 221 -1.55 -26.53 10.92
CA HIS A 221 -1.40 -27.80 11.63
C HIS A 221 -0.81 -28.87 10.73
N LEU A 222 0.37 -29.33 11.12
CA LEU A 222 1.08 -30.46 10.53
C LEU A 222 1.14 -31.61 11.55
N VAL A 223 1.04 -32.85 11.09
CA VAL A 223 1.10 -34.05 11.95
C VAL A 223 2.56 -34.36 12.30
N PRO A 224 2.98 -34.38 13.59
CA PRO A 224 4.39 -34.57 14.00
C PRO A 224 4.88 -36.03 13.88
N GLY A 225 6.15 -36.25 13.48
CA GLY A 225 6.81 -37.57 13.66
C GLY A 225 8.08 -37.89 12.87
N ALA A 226 8.35 -37.30 11.70
CA ALA A 226 9.22 -37.96 10.72
C ALA A 226 10.18 -37.05 9.91
N PRO A 227 11.24 -37.62 9.28
CA PRO A 227 12.27 -36.87 8.55
C PRO A 227 11.82 -36.36 7.17
N PHE A 228 12.15 -35.11 6.82
CA PHE A 228 11.55 -34.36 5.71
C PHE A 228 12.35 -34.43 4.38
N LEU A 229 11.64 -34.72 3.29
CA LEU A 229 12.03 -34.32 1.93
C LEU A 229 11.15 -33.16 1.48
N LEU A 230 11.78 -32.14 0.91
CA LEU A 230 11.14 -30.92 0.43
C LEU A 230 11.09 -30.93 -1.08
N GLN A 231 9.93 -30.63 -1.64
CA GLN A 231 9.69 -30.46 -3.06
C GLN A 231 8.92 -29.17 -3.30
N ILE A 232 9.35 -28.40 -4.30
CA ILE A 232 8.62 -27.24 -4.80
C ILE A 232 8.10 -27.60 -6.18
N LEU A 233 6.78 -27.56 -6.34
CA LEU A 233 6.09 -27.82 -7.59
C LEU A 233 5.54 -26.52 -8.16
N SER A 234 5.96 -26.12 -9.35
CA SER A 234 5.32 -25.04 -10.11
C SER A 234 4.72 -25.62 -11.38
N ARG A 235 3.45 -25.31 -11.67
CA ARG A 235 2.74 -25.76 -12.89
C ARG A 235 2.84 -27.28 -13.17
N GLY A 236 2.88 -28.09 -12.10
CA GLY A 236 2.98 -29.55 -12.19
C GLY A 236 4.40 -30.11 -12.39
N GLN A 237 5.44 -29.27 -12.38
CA GLN A 237 6.84 -29.68 -12.48
C GLN A 237 7.57 -29.47 -11.15
N ILE A 238 8.47 -30.40 -10.79
CA ILE A 238 9.36 -30.26 -9.63
C ILE A 238 10.46 -29.26 -10.01
N VAL A 239 10.42 -28.07 -9.40
CA VAL A 239 11.39 -26.99 -9.64
C VAL A 239 12.55 -27.05 -8.66
N PHE A 240 12.32 -27.58 -7.46
CA PHE A 240 13.35 -27.74 -6.44
C PHE A 240 13.06 -28.97 -5.58
N MET A 241 14.10 -29.72 -5.22
CA MET A 241 14.00 -30.84 -4.29
C MET A 241 15.23 -30.87 -3.38
N ASN A 242 15.01 -30.88 -2.06
CA ASN A 242 16.10 -30.95 -1.09
C ASN A 242 15.73 -31.84 0.10
N ARG A 243 16.72 -32.40 0.77
CA ARG A 243 16.54 -33.21 1.98
C ARG A 243 17.07 -32.44 3.18
N GLU A 244 16.19 -32.16 4.14
CA GLU A 244 16.56 -31.43 5.34
C GLU A 244 16.61 -32.37 6.56
N PRO A 245 17.69 -32.32 7.37
CA PRO A 245 17.78 -33.13 8.57
C PRO A 245 16.70 -32.73 9.58
N LYS A 246 16.20 -33.71 10.33
CA LYS A 246 15.19 -33.51 11.36
C LYS A 246 15.77 -32.63 12.49
N ARG A 247 15.12 -31.50 12.77
CA ARG A 247 15.42 -30.61 13.91
C ARG A 247 14.15 -30.38 14.73
N THR A 248 14.28 -29.78 15.90
CA THR A 248 13.14 -29.38 16.75
C THR A 248 12.20 -28.41 16.02
N LEU A 249 12.77 -27.57 15.14
CA LEU A 249 12.07 -26.78 14.13
C LEU A 249 12.89 -26.84 12.84
N THR A 250 12.32 -27.36 11.75
CA THR A 250 12.94 -27.34 10.42
C THR A 250 12.47 -26.09 9.69
N SER A 251 13.40 -25.16 9.42
CA SER A 251 13.15 -23.95 8.63
C SER A 251 13.88 -24.05 7.29
N VAL A 252 13.22 -23.64 6.21
CA VAL A 252 13.75 -23.72 4.84
C VAL A 252 13.49 -22.39 4.16
N SER A 253 14.57 -21.77 3.68
CA SER A 253 14.48 -20.54 2.88
C SER A 253 14.31 -20.90 1.41
N VAL A 254 13.29 -20.35 0.77
CA VAL A 254 13.02 -20.52 -0.66
C VAL A 254 13.15 -19.16 -1.33
N PHE A 255 14.05 -19.05 -2.30
CA PHE A 255 14.11 -17.87 -3.16
C PHE A 255 13.01 -17.98 -4.23
N VAL A 256 12.15 -16.97 -4.30
CA VAL A 256 10.99 -16.94 -5.20
C VAL A 256 11.34 -16.14 -6.44
N ASP A 257 11.43 -16.80 -7.57
CA ASP A 257 11.66 -16.18 -8.87
C ASP A 257 10.39 -16.22 -9.74
N HIS A 258 10.52 -15.76 -10.98
CA HIS A 258 9.41 -15.71 -11.94
C HIS A 258 8.90 -17.10 -12.38
N HIS A 259 9.66 -18.18 -12.20
CA HIS A 259 9.22 -19.54 -12.52
C HIS A 259 8.28 -20.12 -11.46
N LEU A 260 8.39 -19.64 -10.23
CA LEU A 260 7.51 -20.00 -9.11
C LEU A 260 6.20 -19.20 -9.07
N ALA A 261 6.08 -18.15 -9.90
CA ALA A 261 4.86 -17.36 -10.04
C ALA A 261 3.84 -17.98 -11.04
N PRO A 262 2.52 -17.83 -10.83
CA PRO A 262 1.86 -17.08 -9.74
C PRO A 262 1.57 -17.92 -8.50
N ALA A 263 1.87 -19.22 -8.51
CA ALA A 263 1.69 -20.09 -7.35
C ALA A 263 2.54 -21.36 -7.51
N PHE A 264 2.99 -21.90 -6.38
CA PHE A 264 3.67 -23.18 -6.31
C PHE A 264 3.18 -24.00 -5.12
N TYR A 265 3.34 -25.32 -5.18
CA TYR A 265 3.12 -26.20 -4.04
C TYR A 265 4.46 -26.50 -3.39
N PHE A 266 4.56 -26.15 -2.12
CA PHE A 266 5.57 -26.65 -1.23
C PHE A 266 5.09 -27.99 -0.66
N VAL A 267 5.57 -29.08 -1.22
CA VAL A 267 5.29 -30.44 -0.77
C VAL A 267 6.39 -30.89 0.15
N ALA A 268 5.97 -31.39 1.29
CA ALA A 268 6.88 -31.80 2.33
C ALA A 268 6.39 -33.18 2.78
N PHE A 269 7.22 -34.20 2.55
CA PHE A 269 6.83 -35.61 2.78
C PHE A 269 7.93 -36.40 3.45
N TYR A 270 7.54 -37.50 4.07
CA TYR A 270 8.41 -38.43 4.77
C TYR A 270 7.95 -39.87 4.55
N TYR A 271 8.84 -40.82 4.83
CA TYR A 271 8.50 -42.24 4.85
C TYR A 271 8.35 -42.73 6.30
N HIS A 272 7.26 -43.44 6.58
CA HIS A 272 7.08 -44.19 7.82
C HIS A 272 6.87 -45.66 7.48
N GLY A 273 7.94 -46.47 7.60
CA GLY A 273 8.01 -47.76 6.93
C GLY A 273 7.98 -47.58 5.41
N ASP A 274 7.18 -48.38 4.71
CA ASP A 274 7.01 -48.30 3.25
C ASP A 274 5.95 -47.30 2.77
N HIS A 275 5.31 -46.58 3.69
CA HIS A 275 4.20 -45.68 3.36
C HIS A 275 4.68 -44.22 3.31
N PRO A 276 4.53 -43.52 2.17
CA PRO A 276 4.79 -42.10 2.09
C PRO A 276 3.66 -41.32 2.76
N VAL A 277 4.01 -40.44 3.69
CA VAL A 277 3.10 -39.47 4.29
C VAL A 277 3.54 -38.08 3.83
N ALA A 278 2.66 -37.39 3.12
CA ALA A 278 2.93 -36.10 2.54
C ALA A 278 1.92 -35.07 3.01
N ASN A 279 2.37 -33.83 3.20
CA ASN A 279 1.51 -32.68 3.22
C ASN A 279 1.98 -31.69 2.16
N SER A 280 1.04 -30.90 1.64
CA SER A 280 1.34 -29.88 0.64
C SER A 280 0.78 -28.55 1.08
N LEU A 281 1.58 -27.53 0.87
CA LEU A 281 1.24 -26.15 1.08
C LEU A 281 1.21 -25.47 -0.29
N ARG A 282 0.03 -25.05 -0.74
CA ARG A 282 -0.08 -24.13 -1.85
C ARG A 282 0.32 -22.73 -1.40
N VAL A 283 1.36 -22.19 -2.03
CA VAL A 283 1.84 -20.83 -1.85
C VAL A 283 1.38 -20.02 -3.05
N ASP A 284 0.53 -19.01 -2.82
CA ASP A 284 0.17 -18.06 -3.85
C ASP A 284 1.21 -16.92 -3.85
N VAL A 285 1.85 -16.71 -5.00
CA VAL A 285 2.83 -15.64 -5.25
C VAL A 285 2.09 -14.47 -5.86
N GLN A 286 2.02 -13.37 -5.13
CA GLN A 286 1.40 -12.17 -5.66
C GLN A 286 2.48 -11.30 -6.30
N ALA A 287 2.25 -10.87 -7.53
CA ALA A 287 2.89 -9.65 -8.01
C ALA A 287 2.36 -8.56 -7.10
N GLY A 288 3.22 -7.95 -6.28
CA GLY A 288 2.79 -6.97 -5.31
C GLY A 288 1.97 -5.88 -6.01
N ALA A 289 0.69 -5.79 -5.67
CA ALA A 289 -0.04 -4.54 -5.81
C ALA A 289 0.42 -3.65 -4.65
N CYS A 290 1.55 -2.97 -4.81
CA CYS A 290 1.70 -1.71 -4.08
C CYS A 290 0.63 -0.79 -4.65
N GLU A 291 -0.40 -0.52 -3.86
CA GLU A 291 -1.58 0.22 -4.28
C GLU A 291 -1.19 1.56 -4.93
N GLY A 292 -1.59 1.70 -6.18
CA GLY A 292 -1.46 2.90 -7.00
C GLY A 292 -2.46 2.79 -8.15
N LYS A 293 -3.74 2.89 -7.81
CA LYS A 293 -4.81 3.26 -8.74
C LYS A 293 -5.34 4.63 -8.34
#